data_AF-A0A7X3X9V9-F1
#
_entry.id   AF-A0A7X3X9V9-F1
#
_cell.length_a   1.000
_cell.length_b   1.000
_cell.length_c   1.000
_cell.angle_alpha   90.00
_cell.angle_beta   90.00
_cell.angle_gamma   90.00
#
_symmetry.space_group_name_H-M   'P 1'
#
loop_
_entity.id
_entity.type
_entity.pdbx_description
1 polymer ?
#
loop_
_entity_poly.entity_id
_entity_poly.type
_entity_poly.pdbx_seq_one_letter_code
_entity_poly.pdbx_strand_id
1 'polypeptide(L)'
;MDIRFQPALLQEVIDSFAEKTEREGDPTYYNEFHEVADPIYEKFSLDDREPEFKKLYQHLFAKWGFADILRDGFSEFPDLKEKIGIVLVRGVLKEDQEGVDILRKWGSVEEKLARQFEEKGQKGVGIKLIPRRFYDPAINRYLRHEFTHISDMLDSAFGYDPDTKVGMNPGEEHLLLNRYRVLWSLHVDSRIARSGKEPMFSREYRLREFRSWYRKIPPTQVESVFEGLWQTEYFTHAELVEMSQDTVRVMERAVEVEEGELPADVPAKPLLMPGFPCPLCRFPTYSWVEDLEEKVEPYVLDYIRENHPGWDVEYGACDRCVEVYRLRAAGVV
;
A
#
# COMPACT_ATOMS: atom_id res chain seq x y z
N MET A 1 24.24 4.40 -5.37
CA MET A 1 23.18 4.01 -4.43
C MET A 1 23.68 2.91 -3.48
N ASP A 2 23.55 3.13 -2.17
CA ASP A 2 23.82 2.16 -1.10
C ASP A 2 22.48 1.61 -0.54
N ILE A 3 22.35 0.31 -0.29
CA ILE A 3 21.12 -0.28 0.29
C ILE A 3 21.47 -0.88 1.64
N ARG A 4 20.79 -0.41 2.69
CA ARG A 4 21.01 -0.88 4.06
C ARG A 4 19.73 -1.44 4.64
N PHE A 5 19.86 -2.58 5.29
CA PHE A 5 18.77 -3.27 5.97
C PHE A 5 18.94 -3.13 7.48
N GLN A 6 17.83 -2.90 8.18
CA GLN A 6 17.82 -2.89 9.63
C GLN A 6 18.13 -4.31 10.16
N PRO A 7 19.02 -4.49 11.14
CA PRO A 7 19.37 -5.82 11.65
C PRO A 7 18.18 -6.66 12.12
N ALA A 8 17.17 -6.03 12.75
CA ALA A 8 15.95 -6.70 13.19
C ALA A 8 15.15 -7.29 12.01
N LEU A 9 15.11 -6.61 10.87
CA LEU A 9 14.48 -7.14 9.66
C LEU A 9 15.23 -8.36 9.14
N LEU A 10 16.57 -8.32 9.13
CA LEU A 10 17.38 -9.44 8.65
C LEU A 10 17.10 -10.69 9.47
N GLN A 11 17.10 -10.55 10.80
CA GLN A 11 16.75 -11.63 11.71
C GLN A 11 15.35 -12.19 11.41
N GLU A 12 14.34 -11.32 11.36
CA GLU A 12 12.95 -11.77 11.17
C GLU A 12 12.73 -12.48 9.82
N VAL A 13 13.38 -12.03 8.74
CA VAL A 13 13.33 -12.70 7.44
C VAL A 13 13.97 -14.09 7.51
N ILE A 14 15.16 -14.20 8.10
CA ILE A 14 15.90 -15.47 8.18
C ILE A 14 15.15 -16.48 9.04
N ASP A 15 14.72 -16.08 10.24
CA ASP A 15 14.01 -16.95 11.18
C ASP A 15 12.68 -17.44 10.57
N SER A 16 11.87 -16.52 10.04
CA SER A 16 10.56 -16.85 9.48
C SER A 16 10.64 -17.68 8.19
N PHE A 17 11.66 -17.45 7.36
CA PHE A 17 11.88 -18.24 6.15
C PHE A 17 12.32 -19.66 6.48
N ALA A 18 13.31 -19.84 7.36
CA ALA A 18 13.78 -21.16 7.77
C ALA A 18 12.66 -21.99 8.43
N GLU A 19 11.88 -21.39 9.33
CA GLU A 19 10.73 -22.05 9.96
C GLU A 19 9.63 -22.41 8.94
N LYS A 20 9.38 -21.54 7.95
CA LYS A 20 8.43 -21.81 6.89
C LYS A 20 8.86 -23.01 6.04
N THR A 21 10.09 -23.02 5.52
CA THR A 21 10.56 -24.09 4.64
C THR A 21 10.63 -25.43 5.36
N GLU A 22 11.04 -25.44 6.63
CA GLU A 22 11.04 -26.65 7.45
C GLU A 22 9.62 -27.22 7.61
N ARG A 23 8.63 -26.37 7.92
CA ARG A 23 7.21 -26.78 7.99
C ARG A 23 6.67 -27.29 6.65
N GLU A 24 7.17 -26.76 5.54
CA GLU A 24 6.85 -27.20 4.18
C GLU A 24 7.59 -28.48 3.76
N GLY A 25 8.45 -29.02 4.63
CA GLY A 25 9.16 -30.29 4.44
C GLY A 25 10.59 -30.17 3.91
N ASP A 26 11.13 -28.96 3.80
CA ASP A 26 12.51 -28.68 3.40
C ASP A 26 13.33 -28.12 4.57
N PRO A 27 14.10 -28.96 5.29
CA PRO A 27 14.89 -28.53 6.45
C PRO A 27 16.24 -27.89 6.06
N THR A 28 16.53 -27.69 4.77
CA THR A 28 17.84 -27.22 4.30
C THR A 28 18.28 -25.92 4.99
N TYR A 29 17.42 -24.89 4.97
CA TYR A 29 17.73 -23.57 5.54
C TYR A 29 17.79 -23.59 7.07
N TYR A 30 16.95 -24.41 7.70
CA TYR A 30 16.98 -24.62 9.15
C TYR A 30 18.30 -25.24 9.60
N ASN A 31 18.72 -26.33 8.95
CA ASN A 31 19.99 -27.00 9.24
C ASN A 31 21.19 -26.08 8.99
N GLU A 32 21.17 -25.33 7.88
CA GLU A 32 22.24 -24.38 7.56
C GLU A 32 22.33 -23.26 8.59
N PHE A 33 21.20 -22.72 9.04
CA PHE A 33 21.18 -21.73 10.12
C PHE A 33 21.83 -22.28 11.39
N HIS A 34 21.46 -23.48 11.83
CA HIS A 34 22.02 -24.10 13.04
C HIS A 34 23.51 -24.40 12.91
N GLU A 35 23.98 -24.84 11.74
CA GLU A 35 25.40 -25.09 11.48
C GLU A 35 26.27 -23.85 11.76
N VAL A 36 25.75 -22.65 11.47
CA VAL A 36 26.46 -21.38 11.72
C VAL A 36 26.11 -20.72 13.05
N ALA A 37 24.91 -20.97 13.60
CA ALA A 37 24.43 -20.39 14.85
C ALA A 37 24.96 -21.11 16.09
N ASP A 38 24.98 -22.45 16.09
CA ASP A 38 25.41 -23.26 17.24
C ASP A 38 26.85 -22.91 17.71
N PRO A 39 27.84 -22.72 16.80
CA PRO A 39 29.17 -22.28 17.18
C PRO A 39 29.22 -20.93 17.90
N ILE A 40 28.23 -20.04 17.69
CA ILE A 40 28.18 -18.74 18.38
C ILE A 40 27.89 -18.95 19.88
N TYR A 41 27.00 -19.88 20.21
CA TYR A 41 26.71 -20.24 21.60
C TYR A 41 27.92 -20.87 22.28
N GLU A 42 28.73 -21.64 21.56
CA GLU A 42 29.90 -22.34 22.11
C GLU A 42 31.13 -21.43 22.26
N LYS A 43 31.37 -20.53 21.30
CA LYS A 43 32.66 -19.82 21.17
C LYS A 43 32.65 -18.40 21.74
N PHE A 44 31.47 -17.80 21.93
CA PHE A 44 31.35 -16.41 22.38
C PHE A 44 30.66 -16.29 23.73
N SER A 45 31.13 -15.33 24.52
CA SER A 45 30.51 -14.93 25.79
C SER A 45 29.11 -14.34 25.54
N LEU A 46 28.26 -14.31 26.56
CA LEU A 46 26.90 -13.76 26.43
C LEU A 46 26.89 -12.34 25.85
N ASP A 47 27.83 -11.48 26.26
CA ASP A 47 27.92 -10.09 25.81
C ASP A 47 28.40 -9.96 24.37
N ASP A 48 29.20 -10.93 23.89
CA ASP A 48 29.76 -10.92 22.53
C ASP A 48 28.86 -11.62 21.50
N ARG A 49 27.83 -12.35 21.92
CA ARG A 49 26.94 -13.09 21.00
C ARG A 49 26.12 -12.18 20.11
N GLU A 50 25.58 -11.07 20.63
CA GLU A 50 24.69 -10.20 19.85
C GLU A 50 25.38 -9.60 18.59
N PRO A 51 26.61 -9.05 18.67
CA PRO A 51 27.36 -8.65 17.49
C PRO A 51 27.62 -9.78 16.49
N GLU A 52 27.89 -11.00 16.95
CA GLU A 52 28.12 -12.15 16.07
C GLU A 52 26.84 -12.62 15.38
N PHE A 53 25.70 -12.64 16.08
CA PHE A 53 24.41 -12.90 15.46
C PHE A 53 24.06 -11.88 14.39
N LYS A 54 24.36 -10.59 14.61
CA LYS A 54 24.17 -9.56 13.57
C LYS A 54 24.96 -9.87 12.29
N LYS A 55 26.22 -10.32 12.43
CA LYS A 55 27.04 -10.75 11.28
C LYS A 55 26.48 -12.01 10.62
N LEU A 56 26.03 -12.98 11.41
CA LEU A 56 25.40 -14.21 10.90
C LEU A 56 24.15 -13.91 10.08
N TYR A 57 23.21 -13.12 10.59
CA TYR A 57 22.00 -12.78 9.85
C TYR A 57 22.32 -12.01 8.58
N GLN A 58 23.29 -11.09 8.61
CA GLN A 58 23.76 -10.40 7.42
C GLN A 58 24.38 -11.36 6.39
N HIS A 59 25.16 -12.34 6.85
CA HIS A 59 25.76 -13.36 5.99
C HIS A 59 24.68 -14.23 5.32
N LEU A 60 23.76 -14.80 6.10
CA LEU A 60 22.69 -15.66 5.58
C LEU A 60 21.75 -14.90 4.66
N PHE A 61 21.39 -13.65 4.99
CA PHE A 61 20.52 -12.83 4.15
C PHE A 61 21.13 -12.53 2.78
N ALA A 62 22.45 -12.34 2.72
CA ALA A 62 23.16 -12.23 1.44
C ALA A 62 23.27 -13.59 0.74
N LYS A 63 23.65 -14.65 1.46
CA LYS A 63 23.87 -15.99 0.90
C LYS A 63 22.59 -16.60 0.31
N TRP A 64 21.44 -16.37 0.95
CA TRP A 64 20.13 -16.84 0.47
C TRP A 64 19.49 -15.92 -0.58
N GLY A 65 20.22 -14.89 -1.04
CA GLY A 65 19.81 -14.03 -2.16
C GLY A 65 18.83 -12.92 -1.82
N PHE A 66 18.40 -12.77 -0.55
CA PHE A 66 17.44 -11.72 -0.17
C PHE A 66 17.99 -10.31 -0.34
N ALA A 67 19.30 -10.12 -0.21
CA ALA A 67 19.97 -8.85 -0.48
C ALA A 67 19.87 -8.42 -1.95
N ASP A 68 19.73 -9.37 -2.88
CA ASP A 68 19.73 -9.10 -4.31
C ASP A 68 18.35 -8.70 -4.82
N ILE A 69 17.27 -9.11 -4.15
CA ILE A 69 15.88 -8.79 -4.52
C ILE A 69 15.67 -7.29 -4.76
N LEU A 70 16.10 -6.43 -3.84
CA LEU A 70 15.95 -4.98 -4.03
C LEU A 70 16.91 -4.45 -5.09
N ARG A 71 18.13 -4.99 -5.17
CA ARG A 71 19.13 -4.57 -6.18
C ARG A 71 18.62 -4.84 -7.60
N ASP A 72 18.00 -6.00 -7.79
CA ASP A 72 17.39 -6.43 -9.04
C ASP A 72 16.14 -5.61 -9.32
N GLY A 73 15.29 -5.35 -8.33
CA GLY A 73 14.14 -4.45 -8.48
C GLY A 73 14.54 -3.06 -8.99
N PHE A 74 15.62 -2.47 -8.45
CA PHE A 74 16.12 -1.18 -8.92
C PHE A 74 16.74 -1.25 -10.32
N SER A 75 17.10 -2.43 -10.85
CA SER A 75 17.61 -2.55 -12.22
C SER A 75 16.60 -2.10 -13.28
N GLU A 76 15.29 -2.17 -12.96
CA GLU A 76 14.21 -1.67 -13.81
C GLU A 76 14.10 -0.13 -13.81
N PHE A 77 14.79 0.56 -12.89
CA PHE A 77 14.71 2.00 -12.68
C PHE A 77 16.11 2.64 -12.65
N PRO A 78 16.84 2.68 -13.78
CA PRO A 78 18.21 3.20 -13.83
C PRO A 78 18.31 4.64 -13.32
N ASP A 79 17.36 5.51 -13.68
CA ASP A 79 17.33 6.92 -13.26
C ASP A 79 17.25 7.08 -11.73
N LEU A 80 16.58 6.15 -11.04
CA LEU A 80 16.53 6.14 -9.57
C LEU A 80 17.89 5.86 -8.95
N LYS A 81 18.73 5.02 -9.59
CA LYS A 81 20.07 4.72 -9.07
C LYS A 81 20.99 5.95 -9.09
N GLU A 82 20.73 6.90 -9.98
CA GLU A 82 21.46 8.17 -10.08
C GLU A 82 20.94 9.19 -9.07
N LYS A 83 19.62 9.25 -8.88
CA LYS A 83 18.96 10.20 -7.96
C LYS A 83 18.99 9.78 -6.49
N ILE A 84 19.19 8.49 -6.20
CA ILE A 84 19.16 7.95 -4.82
C ILE A 84 20.58 7.65 -4.34
N GLY A 85 20.95 8.30 -3.24
CA GLY A 85 22.23 8.08 -2.57
C GLY A 85 22.20 6.80 -1.72
N ILE A 86 21.13 6.64 -0.94
CA ILE A 86 20.94 5.53 0.00
C ILE A 86 19.47 5.13 0.13
N VAL A 87 19.27 3.83 0.34
CA VAL A 87 17.99 3.20 0.64
C VAL A 87 18.09 2.55 2.02
N LEU A 88 17.20 2.92 2.93
CA LEU A 88 17.08 2.32 4.27
C LEU A 88 15.85 1.43 4.31
N VAL A 89 16.05 0.14 4.53
CA VAL A 89 14.99 -0.88 4.52
C VAL A 89 14.75 -1.36 5.93
N ARG A 90 13.49 -1.29 6.39
CA ARG A 90 13.08 -1.72 7.73
C ARG A 90 11.86 -2.63 7.70
N GLY A 91 11.78 -3.48 8.72
CA GLY A 91 10.64 -4.35 8.98
C GLY A 91 9.44 -3.57 9.51
N VAL A 92 8.25 -4.00 9.11
CA VAL A 92 6.96 -3.60 9.72
C VAL A 92 6.09 -4.83 9.95
N LEU A 93 5.10 -4.71 10.84
CA LEU A 93 4.31 -5.85 11.30
C LEU A 93 3.02 -6.06 10.49
N LYS A 94 2.53 -5.01 9.81
CA LYS A 94 1.23 -5.00 9.13
C LYS A 94 1.33 -4.44 7.72
N GLU A 95 0.44 -4.89 6.84
CA GLU A 95 0.41 -4.49 5.42
C GLU A 95 0.13 -2.99 5.25
N ASP A 96 -0.68 -2.41 6.12
CA ASP A 96 -0.98 -0.96 6.13
C ASP A 96 0.20 -0.08 6.58
N GLN A 97 1.29 -0.69 7.05
CA GLN A 97 2.54 -0.01 7.43
C GLN A 97 3.62 -0.13 6.36
N GLU A 98 3.41 -0.96 5.33
CA GLU A 98 4.31 -1.08 4.20
C GLU A 98 4.28 0.21 3.35
N GLY A 99 5.35 0.42 2.59
CA GLY A 99 5.43 1.53 1.64
C GLY A 99 6.77 2.23 1.65
N VAL A 100 6.87 3.22 0.78
CA VAL A 100 8.10 4.00 0.56
C VAL A 100 7.92 5.49 0.78
N ASP A 101 9.00 6.17 1.14
CA ASP A 101 9.01 7.62 1.32
C ASP A 101 10.41 8.20 1.12
N ILE A 102 10.49 9.50 0.80
CA ILE A 102 11.74 10.25 0.79
C ILE A 102 12.14 10.60 2.22
N LEU A 103 13.37 10.27 2.61
CA LEU A 103 13.88 10.57 3.94
C LEU A 103 14.02 12.08 4.13
N ARG A 104 13.18 12.65 4.99
CA ARG A 104 13.23 14.09 5.37
C ARG A 104 14.17 14.37 6.53
N LYS A 105 14.33 13.40 7.42
CA LYS A 105 15.20 13.50 8.60
C LYS A 105 16.10 12.30 8.61
N TRP A 106 17.39 12.59 8.67
CA TRP A 106 18.43 11.61 8.87
C TRP A 106 18.66 11.49 10.37
N GLY A 107 18.79 10.27 10.88
CA GLY A 107 19.20 10.08 12.27
C GLY A 107 20.57 10.68 12.53
N SER A 108 20.95 10.84 13.80
CA SER A 108 22.23 11.44 14.20
C SER A 108 23.47 10.74 13.60
N VAL A 109 23.38 9.44 13.35
CA VAL A 109 24.43 8.64 12.70
C VAL A 109 24.48 8.87 11.18
N GLU A 110 23.34 9.22 10.59
CA GLU A 110 23.17 9.34 9.14
C GLU A 110 23.35 10.78 8.65
N GLU A 111 23.36 11.78 9.54
CA GLU A 111 23.46 13.21 9.16
C GLU A 111 24.71 13.53 8.33
N LYS A 112 25.85 12.90 8.63
CA LYS A 112 27.08 13.07 7.81
C LYS A 112 26.94 12.44 6.43
N LEU A 113 26.28 11.29 6.36
CA LEU A 113 26.07 10.55 5.12
C LEU A 113 25.04 11.26 4.23
N ALA A 114 23.99 11.81 4.86
CA ALA A 114 22.99 12.67 4.27
C ALA A 114 23.61 13.85 3.53
N ARG A 115 24.48 14.61 4.22
CA ARG A 115 25.16 15.76 3.63
C ARG A 115 25.96 15.38 2.39
N GLN A 116 26.65 14.24 2.41
CA GLN A 116 27.40 13.74 1.24
C GLN A 116 26.52 13.41 0.04
N PHE A 117 25.29 12.94 0.27
CA PHE A 117 24.33 12.69 -0.79
C PHE A 117 23.66 13.98 -1.27
N GLU A 118 23.27 14.85 -0.36
CA GLU A 118 22.66 16.15 -0.68
C GLU A 118 23.61 17.05 -1.49
N GLU A 119 24.91 17.07 -1.17
CA GLU A 119 25.95 17.77 -1.95
C GLU A 119 26.03 17.27 -3.41
N LYS A 120 25.65 16.01 -3.66
CA LYS A 120 25.58 15.40 -4.99
C LYS A 120 24.21 15.52 -5.64
N GLY A 121 23.27 16.23 -4.99
CA GLY A 121 21.87 16.33 -5.44
C GLY A 121 21.06 15.04 -5.26
N GLN A 122 21.59 14.05 -4.52
CA GLN A 122 20.94 12.77 -4.30
C GLN A 122 20.03 12.79 -3.07
N LYS A 123 19.03 11.89 -3.04
CA LYS A 123 18.08 11.76 -1.94
C LYS A 123 18.24 10.42 -1.21
N GLY A 124 17.76 10.40 0.03
CA GLY A 124 17.55 9.17 0.79
C GLY A 124 16.15 8.63 0.62
N VAL A 125 16.00 7.32 0.56
CA VAL A 125 14.70 6.64 0.48
C VAL A 125 14.55 5.67 1.65
N GLY A 126 13.39 5.69 2.29
CA GLY A 126 13.00 4.70 3.28
C GLY A 126 12.03 3.69 2.65
N ILE A 127 12.28 2.40 2.88
CA ILE A 127 11.40 1.31 2.47
C ILE A 127 10.95 0.55 3.72
N LYS A 128 9.63 0.40 3.88
CA LYS A 128 9.02 -0.40 4.94
C LYS A 128 8.40 -1.65 4.32
N LEU A 129 8.84 -2.81 4.77
CA LEU A 129 8.38 -4.11 4.26
C LEU A 129 8.02 -5.04 5.39
N ILE A 130 6.98 -5.83 5.22
CA ILE A 130 6.79 -7.00 6.07
C ILE A 130 7.86 -8.04 5.66
N PRO A 131 8.57 -8.67 6.61
CA PRO A 131 9.60 -9.67 6.34
C PRO A 131 9.19 -10.73 5.34
N ARG A 132 7.95 -11.22 5.41
CA ARG A 132 7.46 -12.27 4.51
C ARG A 132 7.45 -11.90 3.03
N ARG A 133 7.53 -10.61 2.68
CA ARG A 133 7.64 -10.17 1.29
C ARG A 133 8.91 -10.70 0.62
N PHE A 134 10.01 -10.88 1.36
CA PHE A 134 11.28 -11.34 0.79
C PHE A 134 11.21 -12.75 0.17
N TYR A 135 10.20 -13.54 0.53
CA TYR A 135 9.94 -14.86 -0.05
C TYR A 135 8.50 -14.98 -0.60
N ASP A 136 7.87 -13.84 -0.90
CA ASP A 136 6.61 -13.75 -1.64
C ASP A 136 6.94 -13.68 -3.15
N PRO A 137 6.44 -14.60 -3.99
CA PRO A 137 6.63 -14.53 -5.44
C PRO A 137 6.17 -13.21 -6.06
N ALA A 138 5.26 -12.48 -5.42
CA ALA A 138 4.74 -11.20 -5.88
C ALA A 138 5.65 -10.00 -5.58
N ILE A 139 6.79 -10.16 -4.90
CA ILE A 139 7.62 -9.02 -4.45
C ILE A 139 8.06 -8.11 -5.59
N ASN A 140 8.35 -8.65 -6.78
CA ASN A 140 8.73 -7.82 -7.92
C ASN A 140 7.61 -6.87 -8.38
N ARG A 141 6.34 -7.29 -8.26
CA ARG A 141 5.18 -6.43 -8.56
C ARG A 141 5.06 -5.33 -7.50
N TYR A 142 5.25 -5.68 -6.24
CA TYR A 142 5.26 -4.72 -5.13
C TYR A 142 6.37 -3.68 -5.29
N LEU A 143 7.62 -4.11 -5.52
CA LEU A 143 8.75 -3.20 -5.70
C LEU A 143 8.55 -2.28 -6.90
N ARG A 144 8.03 -2.80 -8.02
CA ARG A 144 7.73 -1.97 -9.19
C ARG A 144 6.70 -0.89 -8.89
N HIS A 145 5.64 -1.24 -8.14
CA HIS A 145 4.62 -0.29 -7.69
C HIS A 145 5.24 0.83 -6.83
N GLU A 146 5.95 0.45 -5.77
CA GLU A 146 6.58 1.40 -4.86
C GLU A 146 7.69 2.24 -5.53
N PHE A 147 8.50 1.64 -6.40
CA PHE A 147 9.58 2.36 -7.08
C PHE A 147 9.04 3.36 -8.11
N THR A 148 7.88 3.07 -8.69
CA THR A 148 7.17 4.05 -9.52
C THR A 148 6.68 5.23 -8.69
N HIS A 149 6.20 5.00 -7.46
CA HIS A 149 5.91 6.09 -6.51
C HIS A 149 7.15 6.93 -6.19
N ILE A 150 8.30 6.30 -5.93
CA ILE A 150 9.57 7.04 -5.71
C ILE A 150 9.97 7.84 -6.95
N SER A 151 9.79 7.27 -8.15
CA SER A 151 10.06 7.96 -9.40
C SER A 151 9.26 9.25 -9.53
N ASP A 152 7.96 9.20 -9.19
CA ASP A 152 7.12 10.40 -9.14
C ASP A 152 7.61 11.39 -8.07
N MET A 153 7.88 10.93 -6.85
CA MET A 153 8.36 11.80 -5.77
C MET A 153 9.68 12.52 -6.10
N LEU A 154 10.51 11.94 -6.96
CA LEU A 154 11.80 12.49 -7.40
C LEU A 154 11.74 13.16 -8.78
N ASP A 155 10.56 13.22 -9.41
CA ASP A 155 10.34 13.96 -10.64
C ASP A 155 9.90 15.39 -10.32
N SER A 156 10.69 16.36 -10.77
CA SER A 156 10.35 17.78 -10.60
C SER A 156 9.08 18.18 -11.34
N ALA A 157 8.76 17.52 -12.46
CA ALA A 157 7.51 17.79 -13.19
C ALA A 157 6.28 17.28 -12.42
N PHE A 158 6.45 16.24 -11.59
CA PHE A 158 5.37 15.71 -10.78
C PHE A 158 5.06 16.67 -9.64
N GLY A 159 6.10 17.33 -9.10
CA GLY A 159 5.94 18.39 -8.11
C GLY A 159 5.44 17.88 -6.77
N TYR A 160 5.94 16.73 -6.32
CA TYR A 160 5.60 16.16 -5.02
C TYR A 160 5.93 17.15 -3.90
N ASP A 161 4.91 17.58 -3.17
CA ASP A 161 5.05 18.40 -1.98
C ASP A 161 4.68 17.57 -0.75
N PRO A 162 5.67 17.22 0.08
CA PRO A 162 5.47 16.32 1.18
C PRO A 162 4.83 17.08 2.39
N ASP A 163 4.72 18.42 2.32
CA ASP A 163 4.07 19.28 3.31
C ASP A 163 2.64 19.70 2.90
N THR A 164 2.12 19.14 1.80
CA THR A 164 0.73 19.34 1.37
C THR A 164 -0.25 18.97 2.49
N LYS A 165 -1.03 19.95 2.92
CA LYS A 165 -2.10 19.79 3.91
C LYS A 165 -3.44 19.64 3.22
N VAL A 166 -4.23 18.68 3.66
CA VAL A 166 -5.57 18.43 3.15
C VAL A 166 -6.57 18.33 4.31
N GLY A 167 -7.80 18.78 4.06
CA GLY A 167 -8.90 18.72 5.03
C GLY A 167 -8.80 19.77 6.14
N MET A 168 -9.94 20.05 6.78
CA MET A 168 -10.05 21.01 7.88
C MET A 168 -10.00 20.35 9.26
N ASN A 169 -10.14 19.02 9.31
CA ASN A 169 -10.15 18.22 10.53
C ASN A 169 -9.58 16.81 10.26
N PRO A 170 -9.19 16.05 11.31
CA PRO A 170 -8.54 14.75 11.13
C PRO A 170 -9.35 13.71 10.34
N GLY A 171 -10.69 13.74 10.44
CA GLY A 171 -11.55 12.80 9.71
C GLY A 171 -11.60 13.11 8.21
N GLU A 172 -11.70 14.40 7.87
CA GLU A 172 -11.63 14.87 6.50
C GLU A 172 -10.25 14.67 5.89
N GLU A 173 -9.19 15.02 6.62
CA GLU A 173 -7.80 14.77 6.22
C GLU A 173 -7.59 13.28 5.88
N HIS A 174 -8.03 12.37 6.77
CA HIS A 174 -7.94 10.94 6.52
C HIS A 174 -8.69 10.50 5.26
N LEU A 175 -9.91 11.00 5.02
CA LEU A 175 -10.67 10.70 3.81
C LEU A 175 -9.93 11.16 2.54
N LEU A 176 -9.41 12.38 2.55
CA LEU A 176 -8.72 12.99 1.41
C LEU A 176 -7.40 12.30 1.11
N LEU A 177 -6.61 11.97 2.14
CA LEU A 177 -5.36 11.21 1.96
C LEU A 177 -5.60 9.82 1.37
N ASN A 178 -6.68 9.13 1.78
CA ASN A 178 -7.03 7.85 1.18
C ASN A 178 -7.47 7.99 -0.28
N ARG A 179 -8.27 9.00 -0.61
CA ARG A 179 -8.65 9.31 -1.99
C ARG A 179 -7.45 9.63 -2.87
N TYR A 180 -6.52 10.43 -2.35
CA TYR A 180 -5.25 10.73 -3.00
C TYR A 180 -4.44 9.45 -3.26
N ARG A 181 -4.30 8.58 -2.24
CA ARG A 181 -3.64 7.27 -2.37
C ARG A 181 -4.25 6.43 -3.48
N VAL A 182 -5.58 6.32 -3.51
CA VAL A 182 -6.30 5.52 -4.52
C VAL A 182 -6.04 6.04 -5.93
N LEU A 183 -6.12 7.36 -6.14
CA LEU A 183 -5.83 7.97 -7.45
C LEU A 183 -4.38 7.76 -7.88
N TRP A 184 -3.43 7.99 -6.96
CA TRP A 184 -2.01 7.86 -7.26
C TRP A 184 -1.64 6.40 -7.56
N SER A 185 -2.07 5.46 -6.73
CA SER A 185 -1.78 4.04 -6.92
C SER A 185 -2.49 3.47 -8.16
N LEU A 186 -3.69 3.95 -8.51
CA LEU A 186 -4.34 3.66 -9.80
C LEU A 186 -3.46 4.14 -10.96
N HIS A 187 -2.97 5.38 -10.91
CA HIS A 187 -2.11 5.92 -11.96
C HIS A 187 -0.79 5.14 -12.10
N VAL A 188 -0.16 4.79 -10.98
CA VAL A 188 1.05 3.95 -10.94
C VAL A 188 0.81 2.62 -11.63
N ASP A 189 -0.22 1.87 -11.22
CA ASP A 189 -0.50 0.56 -11.82
C ASP A 189 -0.91 0.66 -13.29
N SER A 190 -1.59 1.73 -13.69
CA SER A 190 -1.92 1.99 -15.10
C SER A 190 -0.68 2.17 -15.97
N ARG A 191 0.34 2.90 -15.49
CA ARG A 191 1.62 3.10 -16.19
C ARG A 191 2.43 1.82 -16.26
N ILE A 192 2.45 1.06 -15.16
CA ILE A 192 3.11 -0.25 -15.13
C ILE A 192 2.48 -1.18 -16.17
N ALA A 193 1.15 -1.29 -16.19
CA ALA A 193 0.42 -2.09 -17.17
C ALA A 193 0.70 -1.64 -18.61
N ARG A 194 0.67 -0.33 -18.90
CA ARG A 194 1.01 0.21 -20.24
C ARG A 194 2.45 -0.08 -20.67
N SER A 195 3.37 -0.21 -19.71
CA SER A 195 4.75 -0.62 -19.99
C SER A 195 4.92 -2.11 -20.33
N GLY A 196 3.82 -2.88 -20.38
CA GLY A 196 3.82 -4.32 -20.64
C GLY A 196 4.27 -5.15 -19.44
N LYS A 197 4.33 -4.56 -18.25
CA LYS A 197 4.72 -5.22 -17.00
C LYS A 197 3.51 -5.49 -16.13
N GLU A 198 3.60 -6.49 -15.28
CA GLU A 198 2.53 -6.83 -14.35
C GLU A 198 2.47 -5.81 -13.19
N PRO A 199 1.32 -5.13 -12.99
CA PRO A 199 1.10 -4.22 -11.85
C PRO A 199 0.92 -4.98 -10.53
N MET A 200 0.98 -4.27 -9.41
CA MET A 200 0.74 -4.88 -8.09
C MET A 200 -0.72 -5.34 -7.96
N PHE A 201 -1.66 -4.53 -8.43
CA PHE A 201 -3.07 -4.88 -8.48
C PHE A 201 -3.59 -4.80 -9.91
N SER A 202 -4.54 -5.68 -10.24
CA SER A 202 -5.17 -5.70 -11.55
C SER A 202 -6.03 -4.45 -11.77
N ARG A 203 -6.36 -4.16 -13.04
CA ARG A 203 -7.27 -3.08 -13.42
C ARG A 203 -8.64 -3.24 -12.74
N GLU A 204 -9.15 -4.46 -12.66
CA GLU A 204 -10.44 -4.79 -12.02
C GLU A 204 -10.41 -4.54 -10.52
N TYR A 205 -9.28 -4.85 -9.85
CA TYR A 205 -9.11 -4.50 -8.44
C TYR A 205 -9.10 -2.98 -8.25
N ARG A 206 -8.37 -2.24 -9.09
CA ARG A 206 -8.32 -0.77 -9.03
C ARG A 206 -9.66 -0.12 -9.30
N LEU A 207 -10.47 -0.66 -10.21
CA LEU A 207 -11.84 -0.21 -10.45
C LEU A 207 -12.72 -0.41 -9.20
N ARG A 208 -12.65 -1.58 -8.56
CA ARG A 208 -13.39 -1.84 -7.31
C ARG A 208 -12.96 -0.94 -6.17
N GLU A 209 -11.65 -0.73 -6.01
CA GLU A 209 -11.11 0.20 -5.00
C GLU A 209 -11.58 1.64 -5.27
N PHE A 210 -11.49 2.10 -6.52
CA PHE A 210 -11.96 3.42 -6.93
C PHE A 210 -13.45 3.62 -6.63
N ARG A 211 -14.31 2.68 -7.02
CA ARG A 211 -15.76 2.69 -6.72
C ARG A 211 -16.03 2.84 -5.22
N SER A 212 -15.27 2.15 -4.36
CA SER A 212 -15.43 2.22 -2.91
C SER A 212 -15.16 3.62 -2.32
N TRP A 213 -14.23 4.39 -2.90
CA TRP A 213 -13.86 5.73 -2.40
C TRP A 213 -14.60 6.89 -3.08
N TYR A 214 -15.16 6.64 -4.26
CA TYR A 214 -15.89 7.61 -5.09
C TYR A 214 -17.37 7.26 -5.31
N ARG A 215 -18.04 6.76 -4.26
CA ARG A 215 -19.46 6.35 -4.25
C ARG A 215 -20.48 7.42 -4.70
N LYS A 216 -20.08 8.69 -4.78
CA LYS A 216 -20.94 9.79 -5.25
C LYS A 216 -20.99 9.90 -6.78
N ILE A 217 -20.05 9.26 -7.48
CA ILE A 217 -20.08 9.22 -8.94
C ILE A 217 -21.22 8.28 -9.35
N PRO A 218 -22.14 8.72 -10.23
CA PRO A 218 -23.23 7.86 -10.70
C PRO A 218 -22.72 6.54 -11.28
N PRO A 219 -23.39 5.40 -11.03
CA PRO A 219 -23.00 4.11 -11.61
C PRO A 219 -22.93 4.08 -13.13
N THR A 220 -23.60 5.01 -13.82
CA THR A 220 -23.55 5.14 -15.28
C THR A 220 -22.32 5.89 -15.80
N GLN A 221 -21.56 6.54 -14.90
CA GLN A 221 -20.40 7.37 -15.25
C GLN A 221 -19.10 6.85 -14.64
N VAL A 222 -19.16 5.97 -13.64
CA VAL A 222 -17.99 5.57 -12.86
C VAL A 222 -16.95 4.83 -13.71
N GLU A 223 -17.39 4.06 -14.70
CA GLU A 223 -16.56 3.36 -15.67
C GLU A 223 -15.88 4.35 -16.63
N SER A 224 -16.65 5.27 -17.20
CA SER A 224 -16.13 6.34 -18.08
C SER A 224 -15.07 7.19 -17.40
N VAL A 225 -15.29 7.52 -16.13
CA VAL A 225 -14.34 8.27 -15.31
C VAL A 225 -13.10 7.43 -14.99
N PHE A 226 -13.29 6.19 -14.56
CA PHE A 226 -12.18 5.28 -14.28
C PHE A 226 -11.31 5.07 -15.53
N GLU A 227 -11.91 4.90 -16.70
CA GLU A 227 -11.18 4.68 -17.94
C GLU A 227 -10.35 5.90 -18.32
N GLY A 228 -10.91 7.11 -18.23
CA GLY A 228 -10.12 8.32 -18.50
C GLY A 228 -8.97 8.51 -17.52
N LEU A 229 -9.17 8.20 -16.22
CA LEU A 229 -8.08 8.17 -15.23
C LEU A 229 -7.02 7.11 -15.58
N TRP A 230 -7.47 5.91 -15.98
CA TRP A 230 -6.60 4.79 -16.31
C TRP A 230 -5.76 5.07 -17.56
N GLN A 231 -6.34 5.67 -18.59
CA GLN A 231 -5.65 6.02 -19.85
C GLN A 231 -4.75 7.25 -19.72
N THR A 232 -4.97 8.11 -18.71
CA THR A 232 -4.19 9.33 -18.55
C THR A 232 -2.69 9.02 -18.45
N GLU A 233 -1.90 9.62 -19.35
CA GLU A 233 -0.46 9.37 -19.46
C GLU A 233 0.29 9.85 -18.23
N TYR A 234 -0.11 11.00 -17.67
CA TYR A 234 0.58 11.68 -16.60
C TYR A 234 -0.38 12.49 -15.71
N PHE A 235 -0.13 12.47 -14.40
CA PHE A 235 -0.71 13.43 -13.45
C PHE A 235 0.40 14.11 -12.68
N THR A 236 0.20 15.38 -12.35
CA THR A 236 0.98 16.07 -11.32
C THR A 236 0.44 15.76 -9.92
N HIS A 237 1.28 15.95 -8.90
CA HIS A 237 0.87 15.87 -7.50
C HIS A 237 -0.31 16.80 -7.19
N ALA A 238 -0.26 18.04 -7.70
CA ALA A 238 -1.31 19.04 -7.48
C ALA A 238 -2.67 18.60 -8.05
N GLU A 239 -2.69 18.02 -9.26
CA GLU A 239 -3.93 17.48 -9.86
C GLU A 239 -4.51 16.33 -9.03
N LEU A 240 -3.67 15.41 -8.55
CA LEU A 240 -4.13 14.30 -7.69
C LEU A 240 -4.71 14.81 -6.38
N VAL A 241 -4.08 15.82 -5.77
CA VAL A 241 -4.57 16.48 -4.56
C VAL A 241 -5.89 17.20 -4.81
N GLU A 242 -6.01 17.96 -5.90
CA GLU A 242 -7.26 18.64 -6.27
C GLU A 242 -8.41 17.63 -6.47
N MET A 243 -8.16 16.57 -7.23
CA MET A 243 -9.12 15.49 -7.46
C MET A 243 -9.52 14.74 -6.19
N SER A 244 -8.60 14.56 -5.23
CA SER A 244 -8.93 13.94 -3.95
C SER A 244 -9.96 14.77 -3.14
N GLN A 245 -9.90 16.10 -3.29
CA GLN A 245 -10.74 17.08 -2.60
C GLN A 245 -12.09 17.27 -3.29
N ASP A 246 -12.08 17.30 -4.62
CA ASP A 246 -13.28 17.57 -5.41
C ASP A 246 -13.61 16.41 -6.36
N THR A 247 -14.73 15.74 -6.08
CA THR A 247 -15.24 14.66 -6.94
C THR A 247 -15.67 15.15 -8.32
N VAL A 248 -16.02 16.44 -8.48
CA VAL A 248 -16.32 17.00 -9.80
C VAL A 248 -15.07 16.98 -10.69
N ARG A 249 -13.90 17.30 -10.14
CA ARG A 249 -12.62 17.23 -10.86
C ARG A 249 -12.26 15.83 -11.33
N VAL A 250 -12.64 14.83 -10.54
CA VAL A 250 -12.50 13.43 -10.94
C VAL A 250 -13.45 13.12 -12.10
N MET A 251 -14.70 13.57 -12.03
CA MET A 251 -15.69 13.36 -13.09
C MET A 251 -15.33 14.06 -14.40
N GLU A 252 -14.61 15.19 -14.37
CA GLU A 252 -14.09 15.86 -15.58
C GLU A 252 -13.15 14.97 -16.41
N ARG A 253 -12.66 13.85 -15.84
CA ARG A 253 -11.84 12.86 -16.54
C ARG A 253 -12.66 11.81 -17.30
N ALA A 254 -13.99 11.89 -17.32
CA ALA A 254 -14.81 10.95 -18.05
C ALA A 254 -14.48 10.95 -19.56
N VAL A 255 -14.30 9.76 -20.13
CA VAL A 255 -14.18 9.55 -21.58
C VAL A 255 -15.39 8.78 -22.10
N GLU A 256 -15.66 8.89 -23.40
CA GLU A 256 -16.62 7.99 -24.05
C GLU A 256 -16.03 6.58 -24.04
N VAL A 257 -16.81 5.62 -23.54
CA VAL A 257 -16.45 4.19 -23.52
C VAL A 257 -17.38 3.51 -24.52
N GLU A 258 -16.82 2.77 -25.49
CA GLU A 258 -17.64 1.95 -26.38
C GLU A 258 -18.37 0.88 -25.55
N GLU A 259 -19.68 0.73 -25.76
CA GLU A 259 -20.50 -0.30 -25.12
C GLU A 259 -19.96 -1.70 -25.49
N GLY A 260 -19.09 -2.29 -24.66
CA GLY A 260 -18.65 -3.68 -24.83
C GLY A 260 -17.27 -4.09 -24.31
N GLU A 261 -16.40 -3.16 -23.90
CA GLU A 261 -15.00 -3.51 -23.55
C GLU A 261 -14.75 -3.85 -22.07
N LEU A 262 -15.81 -3.97 -21.26
CA LEU A 262 -15.65 -4.39 -19.87
C LEU A 262 -16.08 -5.85 -19.70
N PRO A 263 -15.27 -6.69 -19.03
CA PRO A 263 -15.67 -8.02 -18.66
C PRO A 263 -16.99 -7.93 -17.85
N ALA A 264 -18.04 -8.63 -18.31
CA ALA A 264 -19.36 -8.65 -17.67
C ALA A 264 -19.33 -9.20 -16.22
N ASP A 265 -18.16 -9.67 -15.78
CA ASP A 265 -17.82 -10.33 -14.55
C ASP A 265 -17.08 -9.45 -13.53
N VAL A 266 -16.86 -8.15 -13.77
CA VAL A 266 -16.42 -7.26 -12.68
C VAL A 266 -17.54 -7.16 -11.64
N PRO A 267 -17.35 -7.64 -10.40
CA PRO A 267 -18.41 -7.60 -9.40
C PRO A 267 -18.88 -6.15 -9.20
N ALA A 268 -20.19 -5.92 -9.29
CA ALA A 268 -20.80 -4.62 -9.00
C ALA A 268 -20.51 -4.18 -7.55
N LYS A 269 -20.28 -5.15 -6.66
CA LYS A 269 -20.12 -4.96 -5.22
C LYS A 269 -18.84 -4.18 -4.88
N PRO A 270 -18.96 -3.07 -4.13
CA PRO A 270 -17.83 -2.35 -3.54
C PRO A 270 -16.95 -3.25 -2.68
N LEU A 271 -15.66 -2.94 -2.62
CA LEU A 271 -14.72 -3.61 -1.74
C LEU A 271 -14.89 -3.10 -0.29
N LEU A 272 -15.18 -3.99 0.66
CA LEU A 272 -15.34 -3.71 2.09
C LEU A 272 -14.06 -4.06 2.86
N MET A 273 -13.03 -3.23 2.77
CA MET A 273 -11.79 -3.47 3.51
C MET A 273 -11.80 -2.79 4.89
N PRO A 274 -11.12 -3.38 5.89
CA PRO A 274 -10.87 -2.70 7.15
C PRO A 274 -10.21 -1.33 6.94
N GLY A 275 -10.67 -0.32 7.67
CA GLY A 275 -10.24 1.08 7.55
C GLY A 275 -11.01 1.90 6.51
N PHE A 276 -11.81 1.28 5.62
CA PHE A 276 -12.64 2.04 4.68
C PHE A 276 -13.78 2.76 5.41
N PRO A 277 -14.18 3.96 4.96
CA PRO A 277 -15.26 4.70 5.60
C PRO A 277 -16.60 4.00 5.36
N CYS A 278 -17.32 3.76 6.46
CA CYS A 278 -18.71 3.30 6.41
C CYS A 278 -19.54 4.30 5.56
N PRO A 279 -20.35 3.86 4.58
CA PRO A 279 -21.14 4.79 3.76
C PRO A 279 -22.18 5.57 4.58
N LEU A 280 -22.59 5.04 5.73
CA LEU A 280 -23.61 5.63 6.59
C LEU A 280 -23.02 6.72 7.49
N CYS A 281 -22.03 6.38 8.33
CA CYS A 281 -21.44 7.33 9.28
C CYS A 281 -20.14 8.02 8.80
N ARG A 282 -19.55 7.56 7.70
CA ARG A 282 -18.28 8.05 7.12
C ARG A 282 -17.04 7.86 7.99
N PHE A 283 -17.16 7.22 9.15
CA PHE A 283 -15.99 6.84 9.95
C PHE A 283 -15.30 5.60 9.39
N PRO A 284 -13.97 5.52 9.46
CA PRO A 284 -13.23 4.29 9.20
C PRO A 284 -13.79 3.15 10.05
N THR A 285 -14.07 2.01 9.42
CA THR A 285 -14.52 0.81 10.14
C THR A 285 -13.61 -0.37 9.86
N TYR A 286 -13.33 -1.14 10.90
CA TYR A 286 -12.62 -2.43 10.81
C TYR A 286 -13.58 -3.60 11.03
N SER A 287 -14.88 -3.30 11.23
CA SER A 287 -15.94 -4.24 11.58
C SER A 287 -17.12 -4.00 10.64
N TRP A 288 -17.05 -4.61 9.46
CA TRP A 288 -18.13 -4.59 8.48
C TRP A 288 -19.17 -5.66 8.83
N VAL A 289 -20.45 -5.32 8.71
CA VAL A 289 -21.52 -6.33 8.71
C VAL A 289 -21.65 -6.86 7.30
N GLU A 290 -21.16 -8.07 7.07
CA GLU A 290 -21.34 -8.81 5.83
C GLU A 290 -22.77 -9.37 5.76
N ASP A 291 -23.28 -9.63 4.55
CA ASP A 291 -24.61 -10.25 4.32
C ASP A 291 -25.77 -9.50 4.99
N LEU A 292 -25.82 -8.18 4.80
CA LEU A 292 -26.83 -7.32 5.43
C LEU A 292 -28.28 -7.77 5.17
N GLU A 293 -28.56 -8.33 3.99
CA GLU A 293 -29.90 -8.86 3.66
C GLU A 293 -30.32 -10.04 4.55
N GLU A 294 -29.36 -10.84 5.01
CA GLU A 294 -29.62 -12.00 5.86
C GLU A 294 -29.57 -11.62 7.35
N LYS A 295 -28.66 -10.72 7.72
CA LYS A 295 -28.36 -10.41 9.13
C LYS A 295 -29.14 -9.22 9.69
N VAL A 296 -29.80 -8.42 8.85
CA VAL A 296 -30.52 -7.21 9.27
C VAL A 296 -31.97 -7.26 8.81
N GLU A 297 -32.86 -6.86 9.69
CA GLU A 297 -34.30 -6.90 9.46
C GLU A 297 -34.70 -5.96 8.31
N PRO A 298 -35.60 -6.37 7.38
CA PRO A 298 -35.94 -5.58 6.19
C PRO A 298 -36.39 -4.14 6.49
N TYR A 299 -37.19 -3.94 7.55
CA TYR A 299 -37.66 -2.60 7.93
C TYR A 299 -36.52 -1.67 8.38
N VAL A 300 -35.42 -2.21 8.91
CA VAL A 300 -34.23 -1.44 9.29
C VAL A 300 -33.46 -1.04 8.03
N LEU A 301 -33.34 -1.95 7.05
CA LEU A 301 -32.70 -1.67 5.77
C LEU A 301 -33.44 -0.58 5.00
N ASP A 302 -34.77 -0.64 4.97
CA ASP A 302 -35.61 0.39 4.35
C ASP A 302 -35.43 1.74 5.04
N TYR A 303 -35.43 1.75 6.37
CA TYR A 303 -35.16 2.97 7.14
C TYR A 303 -33.77 3.55 6.85
N ILE A 304 -32.73 2.72 6.65
CA ILE A 304 -31.41 3.19 6.23
C ILE A 304 -31.49 3.81 4.83
N ARG A 305 -32.15 3.17 3.86
CA ARG A 305 -32.30 3.70 2.49
C ARG A 305 -33.03 5.03 2.45
N GLU A 306 -34.05 5.21 3.29
CA GLU A 306 -34.76 6.49 3.44
C GLU A 306 -33.84 7.61 3.95
N ASN A 307 -32.94 7.30 4.90
CA ASN A 307 -32.00 8.26 5.48
C ASN A 307 -30.74 8.46 4.62
N HIS A 308 -30.43 7.51 3.74
CA HIS A 308 -29.28 7.53 2.84
C HIS A 308 -29.69 7.17 1.41
N PRO A 309 -30.33 8.11 0.68
CA PRO A 309 -30.71 7.88 -0.70
C PRO A 309 -29.50 7.51 -1.58
N GLY A 310 -29.58 6.37 -2.28
CA GLY A 310 -28.49 5.82 -3.10
C GLY A 310 -27.58 4.83 -2.37
N TRP A 311 -27.81 4.57 -1.08
CA TRP A 311 -27.20 3.44 -0.39
C TRP A 311 -27.96 2.14 -0.69
N ASP A 312 -27.22 1.03 -0.75
CA ASP A 312 -27.74 -0.32 -0.82
C ASP A 312 -26.86 -1.27 0.01
N VAL A 313 -27.38 -2.45 0.31
CA VAL A 313 -26.73 -3.50 1.12
C VAL A 313 -25.35 -3.88 0.59
N GLU A 314 -25.14 -3.80 -0.73
CA GLU A 314 -23.85 -4.08 -1.35
C GLU A 314 -22.75 -3.08 -0.94
N TYR A 315 -23.12 -1.84 -0.58
CA TYR A 315 -22.18 -0.83 -0.09
C TYR A 315 -21.73 -1.06 1.36
N GLY A 316 -22.37 -2.03 2.04
CA GLY A 316 -22.05 -2.41 3.41
C GLY A 316 -22.46 -1.37 4.45
N ALA A 317 -22.35 -1.75 5.72
CA ALA A 317 -22.49 -0.88 6.87
C ALA A 317 -21.59 -1.38 8.01
N CYS A 318 -21.09 -0.48 8.85
CA CYS A 318 -20.39 -0.91 10.07
C CYS A 318 -21.38 -1.40 11.13
N ASP A 319 -20.90 -2.29 11.98
CA ASP A 319 -21.64 -2.85 13.13
C ASP A 319 -22.37 -1.77 13.95
N ARG A 320 -21.68 -0.67 14.27
CA ARG A 320 -22.23 0.45 15.03
C ARG A 320 -23.36 1.16 14.29
N CYS A 321 -23.26 1.33 12.97
CA CYS A 321 -24.34 1.96 12.21
C CYS A 321 -25.57 1.05 12.18
N VAL A 322 -25.36 -0.26 11.97
CA VAL A 322 -26.46 -1.23 12.00
C VAL A 322 -27.15 -1.21 13.36
N GLU A 323 -26.39 -1.20 14.45
CA GLU A 323 -26.94 -1.11 15.81
C GLU A 323 -27.75 0.18 16.02
N VAL A 324 -27.19 1.34 15.67
CA VAL A 324 -27.87 2.64 15.81
C VAL A 324 -29.14 2.69 14.97
N TYR A 325 -29.10 2.18 13.73
CA TYR A 325 -30.27 2.18 12.86
C TYR A 325 -31.34 1.19 13.29
N ARG A 326 -30.99 0.05 13.89
CA ARG A 326 -31.96 -0.84 14.55
C ARG A 326 -32.71 -0.11 15.66
N LEU A 327 -31.99 0.60 16.52
CA LEU A 327 -32.60 1.36 17.63
C LEU A 327 -33.53 2.47 17.11
N ARG A 328 -33.11 3.21 16.08
CA ARG A 328 -33.92 4.28 15.48
C ARG A 328 -35.15 3.75 14.77
N ALA A 329 -35.02 2.68 13.98
CA ALA A 329 -36.13 2.05 13.29
C ALA A 329 -37.16 1.45 14.29
N ALA A 330 -36.72 1.02 15.46
CA ALA A 330 -37.58 0.57 16.56
C ALA A 330 -38.20 1.72 17.39
N GLY A 331 -37.88 2.99 17.09
CA GLY A 331 -38.40 4.17 17.80
C GLY A 331 -37.83 4.38 19.20
N VAL A 332 -36.66 3.81 19.49
CA VAL A 332 -36.01 3.85 20.82
C VAL A 332 -35.13 5.11 21.01
N VAL A 333 -34.77 5.79 19.92
CA VAL A 333 -33.88 6.97 19.90
C VAL A 333 -34.46 8.06 19.01
#